data_AF-A0A5U3B5Z3-F1
#
_entry.id   AF-A0A5U3B5Z3-F1
#
_cell.length_a   1.000
_cell.length_b   1.000
_cell.length_c   1.000
_cell.angle_alpha   90.00
_cell.angle_beta   90.00
_cell.angle_gamma   90.00
#
_symmetry.space_group_name_H-M   'P 1'
#
loop_
_entity.id
_entity.type
_entity.pdbx_description
1 polymer ?
#
loop_
_entity_poly.entity_id
_entity_poly.type
_entity_poly.pdbx_seq_one_letter_code
_entity_poly.pdbx_strand_id
1 'polypeptide(L)' 'MSHLRIPANWKVKRSTPFFTKENVPAALLSHHNTAAGVFGQLCVMEGTVTYYGFANETATEPEVKVVINAGQFATSPP' A
#
# COMPACT_ATOMS: atom_id res chain seq x y z
N MET A 1 2.19 5.85 -14.29
CA MET A 1 0.96 5.86 -13.49
C MET A 1 1.12 6.85 -12.35
N SER A 2 0.24 7.84 -12.25
CA SER A 2 0.28 8.80 -11.15
C SER A 2 -0.39 8.18 -9.92
N HIS A 3 0.39 7.88 -8.90
CA HIS A 3 -0.16 7.60 -7.57
C HIS A 3 -0.81 8.88 -7.00
N LEU A 4 -1.76 8.72 -6.07
CA LEU A 4 -2.37 9.87 -5.40
C LEU A 4 -1.30 10.63 -4.61
N ARG A 5 -1.24 11.94 -4.78
CA ARG A 5 -0.21 12.75 -4.13
C ARG A 5 -0.57 12.98 -2.66
N ILE A 6 0.29 12.51 -1.76
CA ILE A 6 0.20 12.84 -0.34
C ILE A 6 0.45 14.36 -0.18
N PRO A 7 -0.43 15.11 0.52
CA PRO A 7 -0.23 16.55 0.70
C PRO A 7 1.08 16.87 1.43
N ALA A 8 1.76 17.92 1.01
CA ALA A 8 3.12 18.25 1.48
C ALA A 8 3.22 18.56 2.99
N ASN A 9 2.10 18.95 3.61
CA ASN A 9 2.04 19.23 5.05
C ASN A 9 1.87 17.97 5.91
N TRP A 10 1.55 16.81 5.32
CA TRP A 10 1.42 15.55 6.06
C TRP A 10 2.80 15.04 6.49
N LYS A 11 2.84 14.33 7.61
CA LYS A 11 4.09 13.82 8.20
C LYS A 11 4.00 12.32 8.42
N VAL A 12 5.14 11.64 8.27
CA VAL A 12 5.25 10.22 8.60
C VAL A 12 5.03 10.05 10.10
N LYS A 13 3.97 9.32 10.46
CA LYS A 13 3.63 9.02 11.86
C LYS A 13 4.34 7.75 12.37
N ARG A 14 4.51 6.75 11.49
CA ARG A 14 5.12 5.46 11.78
C ARG A 14 5.60 4.84 10.47
N SER A 15 6.70 4.09 10.53
CA SER A 15 7.17 3.21 9.45
C SER A 15 7.24 1.77 9.96
N THR A 16 6.96 0.80 9.10
CA THR A 16 7.20 -0.62 9.38
C THR A 16 8.67 -0.97 9.12
N PRO A 17 9.18 -2.08 9.69
CA PRO A 17 10.43 -2.66 9.20
C PRO A 17 10.26 -3.19 7.77
N PHE A 18 11.35 -3.69 7.19
CA PHE A 18 11.29 -4.41 5.91
C PHE A 18 10.58 -5.75 6.07
N PHE A 19 9.79 -6.09 5.06
CA PHE A 19 9.12 -7.37 4.94
C PHE A 19 9.58 -8.12 3.70
N THR A 20 9.65 -9.43 3.84
CA THR A 20 9.84 -10.41 2.78
C THR A 20 8.66 -11.40 2.82
N LYS A 21 8.65 -12.40 1.93
CA LYS A 21 7.57 -13.40 1.93
C LYS A 21 7.56 -14.24 3.22
N GLU A 22 8.67 -14.31 3.92
CA GLU A 22 8.86 -15.13 5.11
C GLU A 22 8.36 -14.45 6.40
N ASN A 23 8.31 -13.12 6.46
CA ASN A 23 7.99 -12.37 7.68
C ASN A 23 6.88 -11.31 7.54
N VAL A 24 6.29 -11.18 6.35
CA VAL A 24 5.18 -10.24 6.13
C VAL A 24 3.99 -10.59 7.05
N PRO A 25 3.41 -9.62 7.78
CA PRO A 25 2.23 -9.86 8.58
C PRO A 25 1.06 -10.34 7.70
N ALA A 26 0.41 -11.43 8.10
CA ALA A 26 -0.70 -12.02 7.34
C ALA A 26 -1.84 -11.04 7.04
N ALA A 27 -2.07 -10.05 7.93
CA ALA A 27 -3.07 -9.01 7.73
C ALA A 27 -2.83 -8.17 6.46
N LEU A 28 -1.58 -8.02 6.02
CA LEU A 28 -1.25 -7.30 4.78
C LEU A 28 -1.52 -8.11 3.51
N LEU A 29 -1.74 -9.43 3.65
CA LEU A 29 -2.03 -10.34 2.54
C LEU A 29 -3.54 -10.53 2.29
N SER A 30 -4.38 -9.95 3.15
CA SER A 30 -5.84 -9.94 3.04
C SER A 30 -6.37 -8.51 2.90
N HIS A 31 -7.68 -8.34 2.71
CA HIS A 31 -8.30 -7.01 2.68
C HIS A 31 -8.04 -6.27 3.99
N HIS A 32 -7.54 -5.04 3.86
CA HIS A 32 -7.32 -4.12 4.96
C HIS A 32 -7.28 -2.69 4.41
N ASN A 33 -7.46 -1.72 5.28
CA ASN A 33 -7.36 -0.30 4.96
C ASN A 33 -6.51 0.42 6.01
N THR A 34 -6.10 1.64 5.66
CA THR A 34 -5.50 2.58 6.60
C THR A 34 -6.56 3.13 7.55
N ALA A 35 -6.14 3.60 8.71
CA ALA A 35 -7.03 4.31 9.62
C ALA A 35 -7.47 5.66 9.00
N ALA A 36 -8.62 6.19 9.45
CA ALA A 36 -9.11 7.49 9.02
C ALA A 36 -8.03 8.58 9.21
N GLY A 37 -7.80 9.38 8.16
CA GLY A 37 -6.78 10.42 8.14
C GLY A 37 -5.34 9.91 8.05
N VAL A 38 -5.13 8.63 7.70
CA VAL A 38 -3.79 8.06 7.47
C VAL A 38 -3.64 7.68 6.01
N PHE A 39 -2.62 8.21 5.35
CA PHE A 39 -2.23 7.80 4.00
C PHE A 39 -1.16 6.71 4.11
N GLY A 40 -1.33 5.60 3.39
CA GLY A 40 -0.31 4.56 3.27
C GLY A 40 0.66 4.88 2.13
N GLN A 41 1.96 4.70 2.35
CA GLN A 41 2.97 4.71 1.28
C GLN A 41 3.73 3.38 1.31
N LEU A 42 3.65 2.61 0.23
CA LEU A 42 4.29 1.31 0.08
C LEU A 42 5.49 1.44 -0.84
N CYS A 43 6.69 1.39 -0.26
CA CYS A 43 7.96 1.49 -0.98
C CYS A 43 8.56 0.08 -1.18
N VAL A 44 8.92 -0.26 -2.42
CA VAL A 44 9.54 -1.55 -2.74
C VAL A 44 11.05 -1.35 -2.87
N MET A 45 11.80 -2.00 -1.98
CA MET A 45 13.27 -1.93 -2.01
C MET A 45 13.89 -2.96 -2.94
N GLU A 46 13.31 -4.16 -3.02
CA GLU A 46 13.78 -5.26 -3.85
C GLU A 46 12.58 -6.07 -4.38
N GLY A 47 12.75 -6.67 -5.55
CA GLY A 47 11.71 -7.46 -6.20
C GLY A 47 10.52 -6.63 -6.67
N THR A 48 9.34 -7.21 -6.54
CA THR A 48 8.09 -6.62 -7.04
C THR A 48 6.94 -6.92 -6.07
N VAL A 49 6.12 -5.91 -5.80
CA VAL A 49 4.86 -6.06 -5.07
C VAL A 49 3.69 -5.72 -5.99
N THR A 50 2.65 -6.55 -5.97
CA THR A 50 1.39 -6.24 -6.66
C THR A 50 0.37 -5.75 -5.65
N TYR A 51 -0.08 -4.52 -5.79
CA TYR A 51 -1.16 -3.92 -5.01
C TYR A 51 -2.51 -4.15 -5.69
N TYR A 52 -3.50 -4.55 -4.91
CA TYR A 52 -4.89 -4.73 -5.34
C TYR A 52 -5.78 -3.78 -4.52
N GLY A 53 -6.45 -2.85 -5.21
CA GLY A 53 -7.42 -1.93 -4.62
C GLY A 53 -8.85 -2.39 -4.93
N PHE A 54 -9.73 -2.27 -3.93
CA PHE A 54 -11.12 -2.69 -3.99
C PHE A 54 -12.03 -1.50 -3.71
N ALA A 55 -13.21 -1.49 -4.35
CA ALA A 55 -14.17 -0.40 -4.21
C ALA A 55 -14.71 -0.25 -2.78
N ASN A 56 -14.76 -1.35 -2.02
CA ASN A 56 -15.22 -1.42 -0.63
C ASN A 56 -14.79 -2.74 0.02
N GLU A 57 -15.17 -2.94 1.28
CA GLU A 57 -14.76 -4.09 2.11
C GLU A 57 -15.33 -5.45 1.64
N THR A 58 -16.47 -5.47 0.92
CA THR A 58 -17.14 -6.70 0.49
C THR A 58 -16.88 -7.04 -0.98
N ALA A 59 -16.25 -6.14 -1.74
CA ALA A 59 -15.92 -6.37 -3.14
C ALA A 59 -14.93 -7.53 -3.27
N THR A 60 -15.23 -8.51 -4.13
CA THR A 60 -14.36 -9.69 -4.35
C THR A 60 -13.39 -9.50 -5.52
N GLU A 61 -13.69 -8.56 -6.42
CA GLU A 61 -12.87 -8.25 -7.59
C GLU A 61 -12.16 -6.90 -7.41
N PRO A 62 -10.86 -6.81 -7.69
CA PRO A 62 -10.11 -5.56 -7.58
C PRO A 62 -10.44 -4.61 -8.74
N GLU A 63 -10.71 -3.35 -8.42
CA GLU A 63 -10.87 -2.28 -9.41
C GLU A 63 -9.52 -1.68 -9.84
N VAL A 64 -8.49 -1.83 -9.00
CA VAL A 64 -7.15 -1.34 -9.25
C VAL A 64 -6.14 -2.46 -9.06
N LYS A 65 -5.24 -2.63 -10.03
CA LYS A 65 -4.07 -3.51 -9.93
C LYS A 65 -2.82 -2.75 -10.31
N VAL A 66 -1.87 -2.62 -9.39
CA VAL A 66 -0.61 -1.89 -9.61
C VAL A 66 0.58 -2.79 -9.31
N VAL A 67 1.50 -2.89 -10.27
CA VAL A 67 2.79 -3.54 -10.08
C VAL A 67 3.81 -2.49 -9.67
N ILE A 68 4.45 -2.68 -8.51
CA ILE A 68 5.42 -1.75 -7.91
C ILE A 68 6.77 -2.47 -7.89
N ASN A 69 7.74 -1.98 -8.66
CA ASN A 69 9.07 -2.57 -8.73
C ASN A 69 10.03 -1.91 -7.73
N ALA A 70 11.18 -2.54 -7.51
CA ALA A 70 12.28 -1.97 -6.74
C ALA A 70 12.59 -0.51 -7.12
N GLY A 71 12.77 0.35 -6.12
CA GLY A 71 12.99 1.79 -6.29
C GLY A 71 11.72 2.61 -6.53
N GLN A 72 10.54 1.97 -6.58
CA GLN A 72 9.25 2.62 -6.77
C GLN A 72 8.41 2.55 -5.49
N PHE A 73 7.36 3.39 -5.45
CA PHE A 73 6.35 3.32 -4.42
C PHE A 73 4.95 3.54 -4.99
N ALA A 74 3.94 3.08 -4.25
CA ALA A 74 2.54 3.44 -4.44
C ALA A 74 1.96 4.02 -3.15
N THR A 75 0.79 4.65 -3.26
CA THR A 75 0.11 5.29 -2.14
C THR A 75 -1.31 4.78 -2.02
N SER A 76 -1.77 4.48 -0.80
CA SER A 76 -3.15 4.09 -0.51
C SER A 76 -3.84 5.21 0.27
N PRO A 77 -4.94 5.79 -0.23
CA PRO A 77 -5.65 6.87 0.45
C PRO A 77 -6.31 6.39 1.76
N PRO A 78 -6.65 7.33 2.67
CA PRO A 78 -7.38 7.03 3.90
C PRO A 78 -8.73 6.36 3.70
#